data_AF-A0A0J9XHP9-F1
#
_entry.id   AF-A0A0J9XHP9-F1
#
_cell.length_a   1.000
_cell.length_b   1.000
_cell.length_c   1.000
_cell.angle_alpha   90.00
_cell.angle_beta   90.00
_cell.angle_gamma   90.00
#
_symmetry.space_group_name_H-M   'P 1'
#
loop_
_entity.id
_entity.type
_entity.pdbx_description
1 polymer ?
#
loop_
_entity_poly.entity_id
_entity_poly.type
_entity_poly.pdbx_seq_one_letter_code
_entity_poly.pdbx_strand_id
1 'polypeptide(L)'
;MVKRQNLLFSLQRKKIRASWNKFNLYNALVWNKGVRRGTLYQQKWTAKAETRAYHGEKLTETQFRNHFDGRLNAVAPLQSAAARENTPATPFALQTYASLEKRLDTALFRSMFASSPRQASQFIRYGKVKVNGVTIKHPGYLLKAGDVFSCDPERVLQAVGRSKPSVKESVELVNRQIRRYNRYVKKCKKFPEQMFKVRENHKKRHPWLLNKERENLSGKIAETNTKTLKRMNENINAVTPSSILKKILLNENVFDATGNLPNFGFGSDVQGKSLSVFQLATGKRAILTPVEPKEETKKEEAAEVKAEEVKAEEPATPVEVAPVDEQKVEELITKILPPKKTDAEGKPIAVNKSELLPHAGDIKKLLLDIVKIRAEQIRVEANKSLIDPANPESYKTPYDPEWVKGLPEEIPLVDAEAAETDLQSVLPVRLPWLAGGLYGLQEPEKPYFTPWAPRPFLSPFAILPHHIEVSFETCHAIYMRDPIARPGHSEVISPFSLDMHERAYMFYVTRRRK
;
A
#
# COMPACT_ATOMS: atom_id res chain seq x y z
N MET A 1 -27.41 -34.73 -27.31
CA MET A 1 -26.08 -34.43 -27.90
C MET A 1 -25.80 -32.93 -27.81
N VAL A 2 -24.57 -32.52 -27.46
CA VAL A 2 -24.14 -31.10 -27.38
C VAL A 2 -23.50 -30.69 -28.71
N LYS A 3 -23.68 -29.44 -29.14
CA LYS A 3 -23.06 -28.95 -30.38
C LYS A 3 -21.54 -28.96 -30.24
N ARG A 4 -20.86 -29.82 -31.02
CA ARG A 4 -19.40 -29.79 -31.18
C ARG A 4 -19.07 -28.56 -32.04
N GLN A 5 -18.28 -27.64 -31.51
CA GLN A 5 -17.76 -26.51 -32.27
C GLN A 5 -16.24 -26.56 -32.24
N ASN A 6 -15.65 -26.68 -33.42
CA ASN A 6 -14.22 -26.45 -33.62
C ASN A 6 -13.99 -24.93 -33.68
N LEU A 7 -12.89 -24.43 -33.13
CA LEU A 7 -12.46 -23.02 -33.19
C LEU A 7 -13.41 -22.01 -32.50
N LEU A 8 -13.71 -22.24 -31.21
CA LEU A 8 -14.56 -21.34 -30.41
C LEU A 8 -14.05 -19.89 -30.35
N PHE A 9 -12.73 -19.73 -30.24
CA PHE A 9 -12.04 -18.44 -30.02
C PHE A 9 -11.28 -17.95 -31.25
N SER A 10 -11.78 -18.24 -32.45
CA SER A 10 -11.17 -17.77 -33.70
C SER A 10 -11.08 -16.24 -33.76
N LEU A 11 -9.87 -15.73 -33.99
CA LEU A 11 -9.58 -14.29 -34.14
C LEU A 11 -10.05 -13.73 -35.49
N GLN A 12 -10.24 -14.58 -36.50
CA GLN A 12 -10.77 -14.19 -37.80
C GLN A 12 -12.29 -13.93 -37.72
N ARG A 13 -13.02 -14.80 -37.01
CA ARG A 13 -14.49 -14.67 -36.88
C ARG A 13 -14.91 -13.62 -35.84
N LYS A 14 -14.06 -13.36 -34.84
CA LYS A 14 -14.27 -12.37 -33.76
C LYS A 14 -15.64 -12.54 -33.10
N LYS A 15 -16.00 -13.77 -32.73
CA LYS A 15 -17.25 -14.07 -32.03
C LYS A 15 -17.04 -14.00 -30.53
N ILE A 16 -17.87 -13.23 -29.82
CA ILE A 16 -17.86 -13.17 -28.36
C ILE A 16 -18.54 -14.42 -27.81
N ARG A 17 -17.91 -15.06 -26.84
CA ARG A 17 -18.37 -16.26 -26.14
C ARG A 17 -18.56 -15.96 -24.65
N ALA A 18 -19.39 -16.76 -23.98
CA ALA A 18 -19.49 -16.74 -22.52
C ALA A 18 -18.28 -17.48 -21.91
N SER A 19 -17.13 -16.83 -21.79
CA SER A 19 -15.92 -17.43 -21.19
C SER A 19 -14.87 -16.40 -20.76
N TRP A 20 -14.03 -16.72 -19.78
CA TRP A 20 -12.91 -15.87 -19.36
C TRP A 20 -11.58 -16.19 -20.07
N ASN A 21 -11.66 -16.52 -21.36
CA ASN A 21 -10.48 -16.81 -22.16
C ASN A 21 -9.81 -15.50 -22.64
N LYS A 22 -8.47 -15.44 -22.61
CA LYS A 22 -7.68 -14.31 -23.15
C LYS A 22 -8.04 -13.95 -24.60
N PHE A 23 -8.28 -14.95 -25.45
CA PHE A 23 -8.65 -14.73 -26.86
C PHE A 23 -10.10 -14.22 -26.98
N ASN A 24 -10.98 -14.63 -26.05
CA ASN A 24 -12.33 -14.13 -25.99
C ASN A 24 -12.37 -12.66 -25.54
N LEU A 25 -11.52 -12.30 -24.58
CA LEU A 25 -11.34 -10.91 -24.15
C LEU A 25 -10.87 -10.03 -25.31
N TYR A 26 -9.85 -10.47 -26.03
CA TYR A 26 -9.38 -9.75 -27.23
C TYR A 26 -10.50 -9.60 -28.26
N ASN A 27 -11.25 -10.67 -28.53
CA ASN A 27 -12.39 -10.61 -29.44
C ASN A 27 -13.45 -9.62 -28.96
N ALA A 28 -13.74 -9.55 -27.66
CA ALA A 28 -14.70 -8.62 -27.09
C ALA A 28 -14.20 -7.17 -27.18
N LEU A 29 -12.92 -6.92 -26.93
CA LEU A 29 -12.31 -5.59 -27.03
C LEU A 29 -12.31 -5.04 -28.45
N VAL A 30 -12.03 -5.89 -29.45
CA VAL A 30 -11.99 -5.52 -30.88
C VAL A 30 -13.37 -5.63 -31.54
N TRP A 31 -14.39 -6.09 -30.80
CA TRP A 31 -15.72 -6.27 -31.36
C TRP A 31 -16.37 -4.90 -31.63
N ASN A 32 -16.58 -4.59 -32.91
CA ASN A 32 -17.25 -3.37 -33.35
C ASN A 32 -18.29 -3.67 -34.45
N LYS A 33 -19.10 -4.72 -34.25
CA LYS A 33 -20.09 -5.13 -35.25
C LYS A 33 -21.44 -4.50 -34.91
N GLY A 34 -21.79 -3.42 -35.60
CA GLY A 34 -23.15 -2.87 -35.58
C GLY A 34 -24.16 -3.74 -36.34
N VAL A 35 -25.38 -3.22 -36.48
CA VAL A 35 -26.39 -3.81 -37.37
C VAL A 35 -25.85 -3.81 -38.80
N ARG A 36 -25.84 -4.98 -39.44
CA ARG A 36 -25.36 -5.14 -40.82
C ARG A 36 -26.19 -4.29 -41.78
N ARG A 37 -25.55 -3.52 -42.65
CA ARG A 37 -26.22 -2.92 -43.82
C ARG A 37 -26.55 -4.03 -44.82
N GLY A 38 -27.83 -4.19 -45.15
CA GLY A 38 -28.31 -5.27 -46.01
C GLY A 38 -29.79 -5.58 -45.78
N THR A 39 -30.26 -6.65 -46.42
CA THR A 39 -31.67 -7.04 -46.33
C THR A 39 -32.06 -7.42 -44.90
N LEU A 40 -33.35 -7.31 -44.57
CA LEU A 40 -33.84 -7.67 -43.24
C LEU A 40 -33.47 -9.11 -42.85
N TYR A 41 -33.47 -10.05 -43.80
CA TYR A 41 -33.03 -11.42 -43.54
C TYR A 41 -31.54 -11.49 -43.18
N GLN A 42 -30.68 -10.77 -43.91
CA GLN A 42 -29.24 -10.72 -43.62
C GLN A 42 -28.99 -10.12 -42.23
N GLN A 43 -29.71 -9.05 -41.86
CA GLN A 43 -29.66 -8.45 -40.52
C GLN A 43 -30.04 -9.46 -39.43
N LYS A 44 -31.19 -10.13 -39.60
CA LYS A 44 -31.69 -11.18 -38.68
C LYS A 44 -30.70 -12.33 -38.54
N TRP A 45 -30.12 -12.80 -39.65
CA TRP A 45 -29.16 -13.89 -39.66
C TRP A 45 -27.85 -13.51 -38.97
N THR A 46 -27.31 -12.31 -39.22
CA THR A 46 -26.09 -11.86 -38.53
C THR A 46 -26.33 -11.68 -37.04
N ALA A 47 -27.46 -11.09 -36.66
CA ALA A 47 -27.84 -10.90 -35.27
C ALA A 47 -27.97 -12.23 -34.54
N LYS A 48 -28.67 -13.20 -35.14
CA LYS A 48 -28.75 -14.58 -34.64
C LYS A 48 -27.35 -15.18 -34.46
N ALA A 49 -26.49 -15.07 -35.47
CA ALA A 49 -25.17 -15.68 -35.45
C ALA A 49 -24.20 -15.05 -34.42
N GLU A 50 -24.32 -13.76 -34.12
CA GLU A 50 -23.55 -13.08 -33.06
C GLU A 50 -24.13 -13.40 -31.68
N THR A 51 -25.43 -13.15 -31.47
CA THR A 51 -26.06 -13.31 -30.16
C THR A 51 -26.03 -14.75 -29.65
N ARG A 52 -26.27 -15.75 -30.52
CA ARG A 52 -26.12 -17.18 -30.17
C ARG A 52 -24.69 -17.62 -29.93
N ALA A 53 -23.71 -16.85 -30.40
CA ALA A 53 -22.32 -17.19 -30.14
C ALA A 53 -21.98 -17.04 -28.66
N TYR A 54 -22.64 -16.12 -27.97
CA TYR A 54 -22.56 -15.91 -26.53
C TYR A 54 -23.63 -16.72 -25.79
N HIS A 55 -24.90 -16.48 -26.13
CA HIS A 55 -26.06 -17.07 -25.46
C HIS A 55 -26.30 -18.50 -25.94
N GLY A 56 -26.08 -19.49 -25.07
CA GLY A 56 -26.41 -20.90 -25.35
C GLY A 56 -25.55 -21.54 -26.44
N GLU A 57 -24.30 -21.12 -26.63
CA GLU A 57 -23.38 -21.58 -27.70
C GLU A 57 -23.32 -23.11 -27.87
N LYS A 58 -23.32 -23.83 -26.74
CA LYS A 58 -23.28 -25.30 -26.65
C LYS A 58 -24.58 -25.99 -27.09
N LEU A 59 -25.71 -25.29 -27.06
CA LEU A 59 -27.01 -25.82 -27.46
C LEU A 59 -27.09 -25.93 -28.98
N THR A 60 -27.64 -27.04 -29.46
CA THR A 60 -28.05 -27.14 -30.86
C THR A 60 -29.17 -26.13 -31.16
N GLU A 61 -29.38 -25.82 -32.44
CA GLU A 61 -30.45 -24.90 -32.83
C GLU A 61 -31.83 -25.41 -32.40
N THR A 62 -32.07 -26.72 -32.56
CA THR A 62 -33.32 -27.37 -32.15
C THR A 62 -33.54 -27.28 -30.65
N GLN A 63 -32.52 -27.61 -29.84
CA GLN A 63 -32.61 -27.48 -28.38
C GLN A 63 -32.87 -26.04 -27.95
N PHE A 64 -32.18 -25.08 -28.58
CA PHE A 64 -32.40 -23.66 -28.28
C PHE A 64 -33.83 -23.24 -28.59
N ARG A 65 -34.38 -23.64 -29.75
CA ARG A 65 -35.77 -23.32 -30.12
C ARG A 65 -36.80 -23.86 -29.13
N ASN A 66 -36.54 -25.04 -28.56
CA ASN A 66 -37.41 -25.60 -27.53
C ASN A 66 -37.36 -24.80 -26.21
N HIS A 67 -36.24 -24.12 -25.94
CA HIS A 67 -36.08 -23.25 -24.77
C HIS A 67 -36.51 -21.80 -25.03
N PHE A 68 -36.55 -21.37 -26.29
CA PHE A 68 -36.89 -19.99 -26.64
C PHE A 68 -38.35 -19.70 -26.29
N ASP A 69 -38.56 -18.67 -25.48
CA ASP A 69 -39.89 -18.12 -25.22
C ASP A 69 -40.04 -16.78 -25.94
N GLY A 70 -41.20 -16.59 -26.58
CA GLY A 70 -41.57 -15.33 -27.21
C GLY A 70 -42.13 -14.32 -26.21
N ARG A 71 -42.51 -14.75 -25.01
CA ARG A 71 -43.04 -13.85 -23.97
C ARG A 71 -41.87 -13.18 -23.25
N LEU A 72 -41.77 -11.86 -23.38
CA LEU A 72 -40.72 -11.05 -22.75
C LEU A 72 -41.25 -10.45 -21.45
N ASN A 73 -40.56 -10.72 -20.34
CA ASN A 73 -40.99 -10.27 -19.01
C ASN A 73 -40.36 -8.92 -18.65
N ALA A 74 -41.16 -8.01 -18.10
CA ALA A 74 -40.71 -6.74 -17.56
C ALA A 74 -41.49 -6.37 -16.31
N VAL A 75 -40.92 -5.47 -15.50
CA VAL A 75 -41.58 -4.90 -14.33
C VAL A 75 -41.73 -3.41 -14.49
N ALA A 76 -42.96 -2.92 -14.27
CA ALA A 76 -43.26 -1.50 -14.18
C ALA A 76 -43.13 -1.07 -12.71
N PRO A 77 -42.14 -0.23 -12.35
CA PRO A 77 -42.09 0.32 -11.00
C PRO A 77 -43.28 1.27 -10.81
N LEU A 78 -43.97 1.14 -9.67
CA LEU A 78 -44.98 2.12 -9.27
C LEU A 78 -44.26 3.44 -8.95
N GLN A 79 -44.37 4.40 -9.85
CA GLN A 79 -43.79 5.72 -9.71
C GLN A 79 -44.86 6.80 -9.88
N SER A 80 -44.64 7.95 -9.24
CA SER A 80 -45.49 9.14 -9.37
C SER A 80 -45.51 9.64 -10.83
N ALA A 81 -46.57 10.37 -11.21
CA ALA A 81 -46.74 10.85 -12.59
C ALA A 81 -45.53 11.68 -13.07
N ALA A 82 -45.01 12.57 -12.22
CA ALA A 82 -43.83 13.39 -12.52
C ALA A 82 -42.53 12.57 -12.70
N ALA A 83 -42.40 11.44 -11.98
CA ALA A 83 -41.24 10.56 -12.15
C ALA A 83 -41.31 9.78 -13.47
N ARG A 84 -42.52 9.41 -13.95
CA ARG A 84 -42.69 8.63 -15.20
C ARG A 84 -42.21 9.37 -16.44
N GLU A 85 -42.39 10.69 -16.50
CA GLU A 85 -41.96 11.50 -17.66
C GLU A 85 -40.44 11.42 -17.89
N ASN A 86 -39.66 11.28 -16.82
CA ASN A 86 -38.20 11.16 -16.86
C ASN A 86 -37.71 9.70 -16.86
N THR A 87 -38.60 8.70 -16.97
CA THR A 87 -38.16 7.30 -16.96
C THR A 87 -37.56 6.86 -18.29
N PRO A 88 -36.37 6.22 -18.28
CA PRO A 88 -35.82 5.65 -19.49
C PRO A 88 -36.68 4.49 -20.01
N ALA A 89 -36.73 4.33 -21.33
CA ALA A 89 -37.46 3.23 -21.96
C ALA A 89 -36.98 1.86 -21.45
N THR A 90 -37.92 0.92 -21.32
CA THR A 90 -37.60 -0.45 -20.89
C THR A 90 -37.08 -1.27 -22.08
N PRO A 91 -35.88 -1.85 -22.00
CA PRO A 91 -35.27 -2.57 -23.12
C PRO A 91 -35.79 -4.02 -23.21
N PHE A 92 -37.02 -4.21 -23.70
CA PHE A 92 -37.67 -5.52 -23.78
C PHE A 92 -36.86 -6.56 -24.56
N ALA A 93 -36.28 -6.20 -25.70
CA ALA A 93 -35.62 -7.18 -26.57
C ALA A 93 -34.39 -7.84 -25.94
N LEU A 94 -33.74 -7.21 -24.95
CA LEU A 94 -32.64 -7.83 -24.21
C LEU A 94 -33.08 -9.12 -23.48
N GLN A 95 -34.37 -9.29 -23.20
CA GLN A 95 -34.95 -10.48 -22.58
C GLN A 95 -35.07 -11.69 -23.51
N THR A 96 -34.72 -11.57 -24.79
CA THR A 96 -34.70 -12.67 -25.78
C THR A 96 -34.06 -13.97 -25.32
N TYR A 97 -33.05 -13.89 -24.44
CA TYR A 97 -32.30 -15.04 -23.94
C TYR A 97 -32.53 -15.33 -22.45
N ALA A 98 -33.52 -14.69 -21.82
CA ALA A 98 -33.85 -14.83 -20.41
C ALA A 98 -34.10 -16.29 -19.99
N SER A 99 -34.75 -17.08 -20.85
CA SER A 99 -35.03 -18.49 -20.58
C SER A 99 -33.77 -19.35 -20.42
N LEU A 100 -32.63 -18.92 -20.99
CA LEU A 100 -31.36 -19.65 -20.85
C LEU A 100 -30.68 -19.42 -19.50
N GLU A 101 -30.95 -18.31 -18.82
CA GLU A 101 -30.40 -17.99 -17.50
C GLU A 101 -30.98 -18.92 -16.42
N LYS A 102 -32.20 -19.44 -16.63
CA LYS A 102 -32.82 -20.45 -15.75
C LYS A 102 -32.07 -21.78 -15.70
N ARG A 103 -31.23 -22.07 -16.70
CA ARG A 103 -30.51 -23.34 -16.76
C ARG A 103 -29.42 -23.37 -15.71
N LEU A 104 -29.32 -24.47 -14.97
CA LEU A 104 -28.31 -24.69 -13.93
C LEU A 104 -26.88 -24.40 -14.43
N ASP A 105 -26.58 -24.79 -15.66
CA ASP A 105 -25.26 -24.57 -16.25
C ASP A 105 -24.94 -23.11 -16.63
N THR A 106 -25.96 -22.30 -16.92
CA THR A 106 -25.80 -20.86 -17.12
C THR A 106 -25.73 -20.14 -15.78
N ALA A 107 -26.62 -20.48 -14.84
CA ALA A 107 -26.64 -19.90 -13.50
C ALA A 107 -25.32 -20.11 -12.75
N LEU A 108 -24.71 -21.31 -12.86
CA LEU A 108 -23.40 -21.59 -12.26
C LEU A 108 -22.29 -20.73 -12.89
N PHE A 109 -22.35 -20.47 -14.19
CA PHE A 109 -21.44 -19.53 -14.86
C PHE A 109 -21.68 -18.08 -14.41
N ARG A 110 -22.94 -17.64 -14.26
CA ARG A 110 -23.28 -16.30 -13.76
C ARG A 110 -22.83 -16.08 -12.32
N SER A 111 -22.84 -17.14 -11.51
CA SER A 111 -22.37 -17.13 -10.12
C SER A 111 -20.84 -17.11 -10.01
N MET A 112 -20.10 -17.04 -11.12
CA MET A 112 -18.64 -17.07 -11.16
C MET A 112 -18.03 -18.36 -10.56
N PHE A 113 -18.79 -19.45 -10.48
CA PHE A 113 -18.27 -20.76 -10.03
C PHE A 113 -17.55 -21.53 -11.14
N ALA A 114 -17.75 -21.14 -12.39
CA ALA A 114 -17.07 -21.73 -13.55
C ALA A 114 -16.64 -20.65 -14.54
N SER A 115 -15.52 -20.89 -15.25
CA SER A 115 -14.97 -19.95 -16.24
C SER A 115 -15.77 -19.89 -17.54
N SER A 116 -16.64 -20.88 -17.80
CA SER A 116 -17.55 -20.89 -18.95
C SER A 116 -18.76 -21.79 -18.71
N PRO A 117 -19.88 -21.62 -19.44
CA PRO A 117 -21.00 -22.54 -19.38
C PRO A 117 -20.65 -23.98 -19.82
N ARG A 118 -19.57 -24.17 -20.58
CA ARG A 118 -19.05 -25.51 -20.95
C ARG A 118 -18.38 -26.18 -19.75
N GLN A 119 -17.56 -25.44 -19.02
CA GLN A 119 -16.93 -25.93 -17.78
C GLN A 119 -18.00 -26.19 -16.70
N ALA A 120 -18.98 -25.29 -16.55
CA ALA A 120 -20.12 -25.51 -15.65
C ALA A 120 -20.86 -26.83 -15.97
N SER A 121 -21.10 -27.10 -17.27
CA SER A 121 -21.73 -28.36 -17.71
C SER A 121 -20.85 -29.58 -17.44
N GLN A 122 -19.52 -29.43 -17.40
CA GLN A 122 -18.63 -30.51 -16.98
C GLN A 122 -18.76 -30.76 -15.48
N PHE A 123 -18.72 -29.71 -14.65
CA PHE A 123 -18.89 -29.83 -13.20
C PHE A 123 -20.19 -30.53 -12.83
N ILE A 124 -21.29 -30.13 -13.46
CA ILE A 124 -22.61 -30.76 -13.28
C ILE A 124 -22.57 -32.24 -13.68
N ARG A 125 -22.05 -32.59 -14.86
CA ARG A 125 -21.96 -33.99 -15.32
C ARG A 125 -21.11 -34.87 -14.41
N TYR A 126 -20.05 -34.33 -13.83
CA TYR A 126 -19.21 -35.02 -12.85
C TYR A 126 -19.83 -35.08 -11.45
N GLY A 127 -21.04 -34.57 -11.24
CA GLY A 127 -21.74 -34.62 -9.95
C GLY A 127 -21.15 -33.69 -8.88
N LYS A 128 -20.44 -32.62 -9.30
CA LYS A 128 -19.80 -31.65 -8.40
C LYS A 128 -20.72 -30.49 -7.98
N VAL A 129 -22.00 -30.58 -8.33
CA VAL A 129 -23.01 -29.54 -8.12
C VAL A 129 -24.23 -30.14 -7.45
N LYS A 130 -24.74 -29.45 -6.43
CA LYS A 130 -25.96 -29.81 -5.71
C LYS A 130 -26.99 -28.71 -5.86
N VAL A 131 -28.27 -29.07 -5.90
CA VAL A 131 -29.42 -28.16 -5.83
C VAL A 131 -30.30 -28.64 -4.69
N ASN A 132 -30.58 -27.78 -3.71
CA ASN A 132 -31.33 -28.10 -2.49
C ASN A 132 -30.78 -29.36 -1.79
N GLY A 133 -29.45 -29.51 -1.75
CA GLY A 133 -28.76 -30.67 -1.20
C GLY A 133 -28.65 -31.90 -2.12
N VAL A 134 -29.42 -31.97 -3.20
CA VAL A 134 -29.45 -33.12 -4.13
C VAL A 134 -28.43 -32.92 -5.26
N THR A 135 -27.60 -33.93 -5.53
CA THR A 135 -26.63 -33.89 -6.64
C THR A 135 -27.33 -33.97 -7.98
N ILE A 136 -27.18 -32.94 -8.82
CA ILE A 136 -27.76 -32.90 -10.16
C ILE A 136 -26.68 -33.16 -11.20
N LYS A 137 -26.92 -34.15 -12.10
CA LYS A 137 -26.01 -34.49 -13.22
C LYS A 137 -26.47 -33.95 -14.58
N HIS A 138 -27.61 -33.27 -14.63
CA HIS A 138 -28.22 -32.76 -15.85
C HIS A 138 -27.98 -31.24 -16.00
N PRO A 139 -27.14 -30.78 -16.96
CA PRO A 139 -26.88 -29.35 -17.15
C PRO A 139 -28.10 -28.54 -17.57
N GLY A 140 -29.09 -29.18 -18.19
CA GLY A 140 -30.34 -28.57 -18.61
C GLY A 140 -31.42 -28.49 -17.53
N TYR A 141 -31.11 -28.80 -16.28
CA TYR A 141 -32.02 -28.59 -15.15
C TYR A 141 -32.40 -27.10 -15.09
N LEU A 142 -33.70 -26.82 -14.98
CA LEU A 142 -34.24 -25.46 -14.89
C LEU A 142 -34.47 -25.14 -13.42
N LEU A 143 -33.79 -24.09 -12.93
CA LEU A 143 -33.93 -23.59 -11.58
C LEU A 143 -35.28 -22.90 -11.41
N LYS A 144 -35.84 -23.04 -10.20
CA LYS A 144 -37.00 -22.29 -9.73
C LYS A 144 -36.56 -21.19 -8.77
N ALA A 145 -37.36 -20.14 -8.66
CA ALA A 145 -37.15 -19.10 -7.66
C ALA A 145 -37.11 -19.74 -6.25
N GLY A 146 -36.07 -19.43 -5.49
CA GLY A 146 -35.78 -20.00 -4.17
C GLY A 146 -34.84 -21.21 -4.18
N ASP A 147 -34.51 -21.80 -5.34
CA ASP A 147 -33.57 -22.93 -5.39
C ASP A 147 -32.16 -22.49 -4.96
N VAL A 148 -31.57 -23.24 -4.03
CA VAL A 148 -30.19 -23.05 -3.58
C VAL A 148 -29.30 -24.05 -4.31
N PHE A 149 -28.28 -23.58 -5.03
CA PHE A 149 -27.31 -24.44 -5.69
C PHE A 149 -25.89 -24.18 -5.19
N SER A 150 -25.10 -25.24 -5.06
CA SER A 150 -23.72 -25.17 -4.59
C SER A 150 -22.78 -25.99 -5.46
N CYS A 151 -21.53 -25.55 -5.52
CA CYS A 151 -20.45 -26.23 -6.25
C CYS A 151 -19.32 -26.62 -5.29
N ASP A 152 -18.64 -27.73 -5.60
CA ASP A 152 -17.42 -28.17 -4.93
C ASP A 152 -16.35 -27.03 -4.92
N PRO A 153 -15.93 -26.53 -3.73
CA PRO A 153 -15.03 -25.38 -3.61
C PRO A 153 -13.70 -25.56 -4.35
N GLU A 154 -13.14 -26.77 -4.37
CA GLU A 154 -11.87 -27.01 -5.09
C GLU A 154 -12.01 -26.78 -6.59
N ARG A 155 -13.18 -27.11 -7.17
CA ARG A 155 -13.48 -26.91 -8.59
C ARG A 155 -13.71 -25.44 -8.90
N VAL A 156 -14.33 -24.69 -7.97
CA VAL A 156 -14.48 -23.23 -8.08
C VAL A 156 -13.11 -22.55 -8.03
N LEU A 157 -12.27 -22.91 -7.06
CA LEU A 157 -10.90 -22.40 -6.94
C LEU A 157 -10.07 -22.72 -8.19
N GLN A 158 -10.25 -23.89 -8.80
CA GLN A 158 -9.63 -24.25 -10.07
C GLN A 158 -10.16 -23.43 -11.26
N ALA A 159 -11.45 -23.11 -11.30
CA ALA A 159 -12.04 -22.34 -12.39
C ALA A 159 -11.64 -20.86 -12.34
N VAL A 160 -11.70 -20.27 -11.14
CA VAL A 160 -11.43 -18.84 -10.87
C VAL A 160 -9.93 -18.59 -10.72
N GLY A 161 -9.15 -19.58 -10.31
CA GLY A 161 -7.71 -19.48 -10.10
C GLY A 161 -6.89 -19.49 -11.39
N ARG A 162 -5.60 -19.18 -11.24
CA ARG A 162 -4.60 -19.40 -12.29
C ARG A 162 -4.46 -20.90 -12.60
N SER A 163 -4.07 -21.20 -13.83
CA SER A 163 -3.74 -22.57 -14.23
C SER A 163 -2.51 -23.05 -13.48
N LYS A 164 -2.58 -24.27 -12.95
CA LYS A 164 -1.45 -24.97 -12.35
C LYS A 164 -0.38 -25.24 -13.42
N PRO A 165 0.88 -24.80 -13.22
CA PRO A 165 1.96 -25.07 -14.16
C PRO A 165 2.45 -26.51 -14.03
N SER A 166 3.11 -27.02 -15.07
CA SER A 166 3.90 -28.26 -14.95
C SER A 166 5.12 -28.04 -14.05
N VAL A 167 5.66 -29.11 -13.47
CA VAL A 167 6.88 -29.06 -12.64
C VAL A 167 8.03 -28.44 -13.44
N LYS A 168 8.27 -28.94 -14.66
CA LYS A 168 9.28 -28.40 -15.58
C LYS A 168 9.11 -26.92 -15.89
N GLU A 169 7.88 -26.49 -16.20
CA GLU A 169 7.57 -25.08 -16.49
C GLU A 169 7.84 -24.19 -15.27
N SER A 170 7.48 -24.68 -14.08
CA SER A 170 7.72 -23.98 -12.82
C SER A 170 9.21 -23.87 -12.51
N VAL A 171 9.98 -24.96 -12.66
CA VAL A 171 11.43 -24.96 -12.47
C VAL A 171 12.10 -23.96 -13.40
N GLU A 172 11.69 -23.91 -14.68
CA GLU A 172 12.24 -22.94 -15.64
C GLU A 172 11.99 -21.48 -15.20
N LEU A 173 10.78 -21.19 -14.70
CA LEU A 173 10.42 -19.87 -14.19
C LEU A 173 11.20 -19.53 -12.92
N VAL A 174 11.34 -20.47 -11.98
CA VAL A 174 12.12 -20.28 -10.75
C VAL A 174 13.59 -20.04 -11.08
N ASN A 175 14.18 -20.84 -11.97
CA ASN A 175 15.56 -20.63 -12.43
C ASN A 175 15.75 -19.27 -13.11
N ARG A 176 14.78 -18.80 -13.89
CA ARG A 176 14.79 -17.44 -14.46
C ARG A 176 14.76 -16.37 -13.37
N GLN A 177 13.97 -16.57 -12.32
CA GLN A 177 13.90 -15.68 -11.15
C GLN A 177 15.22 -15.68 -10.35
N ILE A 178 15.79 -16.85 -10.09
CA ILE A 178 17.08 -17.01 -9.41
C ILE A 178 18.18 -16.29 -10.18
N ARG A 179 18.29 -16.48 -11.49
CA ARG A 179 19.28 -15.76 -12.33
C ARG A 179 19.15 -14.24 -12.21
N ARG A 180 17.91 -13.74 -12.20
CA ARG A 180 17.64 -12.30 -12.04
C ARG A 180 18.02 -11.81 -10.65
N TYR A 181 17.72 -12.60 -9.63
CA TYR A 181 18.05 -12.29 -8.24
C TYR A 181 19.55 -12.31 -7.99
N ASN A 182 20.26 -13.35 -8.42
CA ASN A 182 21.72 -13.45 -8.30
C ASN A 182 22.41 -12.30 -9.05
N ARG A 183 21.89 -11.91 -10.24
CA ARG A 183 22.39 -10.71 -10.94
C ARG A 183 22.17 -9.43 -10.14
N TYR A 184 21.03 -9.31 -9.45
CA TYR A 184 20.75 -8.18 -8.55
C TYR A 184 21.72 -8.16 -7.36
N VAL A 185 21.92 -9.30 -6.68
CA VAL A 185 22.86 -9.43 -5.56
C VAL A 185 24.30 -9.10 -6.00
N LYS A 186 24.74 -9.60 -7.16
CA LYS A 186 26.04 -9.24 -7.77
C LYS A 186 26.18 -7.74 -7.96
N LYS A 187 25.13 -7.06 -8.45
CA LYS A 187 25.14 -5.60 -8.61
C LYS A 187 25.20 -4.87 -7.27
N CYS A 188 24.49 -5.35 -6.24
CA CYS A 188 24.56 -4.78 -4.90
C CYS A 188 25.95 -4.90 -4.28
N LYS A 189 26.61 -6.06 -4.45
CA LYS A 189 28.00 -6.26 -4.00
C LYS A 189 28.99 -5.38 -4.77
N LYS A 190 28.80 -5.17 -6.07
CA LYS A 190 29.68 -4.33 -6.90
C LYS A 190 29.48 -2.82 -6.70
N PHE A 191 28.23 -2.37 -6.50
CA PHE A 191 27.87 -0.95 -6.45
C PHE A 191 26.87 -0.65 -5.31
N PRO A 192 27.31 -0.64 -4.05
CA PRO A 192 26.39 -0.60 -2.90
C PRO A 192 25.64 0.73 -2.76
N GLU A 193 26.32 1.86 -2.92
CA GLU A 193 25.71 3.20 -2.84
C GLU A 193 24.66 3.43 -3.92
N GLN A 194 25.01 3.09 -5.17
CA GLN A 194 24.10 3.26 -6.30
C GLN A 194 22.84 2.41 -6.12
N MET A 195 23.02 1.14 -5.69
CA MET A 195 21.90 0.25 -5.45
C MET A 195 21.04 0.68 -4.26
N PHE A 196 21.64 1.28 -3.22
CA PHE A 196 20.90 1.87 -2.11
C PHE A 196 20.00 3.03 -2.58
N LYS A 197 20.54 3.97 -3.37
CA LYS A 197 19.77 5.07 -3.98
C LYS A 197 18.64 4.55 -4.87
N VAL A 198 18.89 3.51 -5.67
CA VAL A 198 17.85 2.86 -6.50
C VAL A 198 16.74 2.27 -5.64
N ARG A 199 17.06 1.65 -4.49
CA ARG A 199 16.07 1.12 -3.55
C ARG A 199 15.24 2.25 -2.93
N GLU A 200 15.86 3.34 -2.50
CA GLU A 200 15.13 4.51 -1.99
C GLU A 200 14.17 5.09 -3.03
N ASN A 201 14.65 5.28 -4.27
CA ASN A 201 13.82 5.77 -5.36
C ASN A 201 12.66 4.82 -5.69
N HIS A 202 12.90 3.51 -5.63
CA HIS A 202 11.84 2.51 -5.81
C HIS A 202 10.79 2.59 -4.70
N LYS A 203 11.19 2.80 -3.44
CA LYS A 203 10.26 3.01 -2.32
C LYS A 203 9.41 4.26 -2.54
N LYS A 204 10.02 5.37 -2.95
CA LYS A 204 9.31 6.63 -3.25
C LYS A 204 8.26 6.47 -4.36
N ARG A 205 8.53 5.63 -5.37
CA ARG A 205 7.58 5.34 -6.47
C ARG A 205 6.40 4.46 -6.06
N HIS A 206 6.51 3.71 -4.96
CA HIS A 206 5.51 2.72 -4.56
C HIS A 206 5.01 3.01 -3.13
N PRO A 207 3.92 3.79 -2.97
CA PRO A 207 3.39 4.20 -1.67
C PRO A 207 3.15 3.06 -0.67
N TRP A 208 2.69 1.90 -1.14
CA TRP A 208 2.47 0.72 -0.29
C TRP A 208 3.76 0.23 0.40
N LEU A 209 4.92 0.26 -0.28
CA LEU A 209 6.19 -0.14 0.33
C LEU A 209 6.60 0.81 1.44
N LEU A 210 6.38 2.12 1.22
CA LEU A 210 6.66 3.16 2.20
C LEU A 210 5.80 2.97 3.46
N ASN A 211 4.50 2.68 3.30
CA ASN A 211 3.60 2.44 4.42
C ASN A 211 3.99 1.20 5.23
N LYS A 212 4.33 0.09 4.56
CA LYS A 212 4.79 -1.12 5.24
C LYS A 212 6.08 -0.90 6.05
N GLU A 213 6.99 -0.09 5.53
CA GLU A 213 8.20 0.28 6.24
C GLU A 213 7.90 1.18 7.45
N ARG A 214 6.97 2.13 7.32
CA ARG A 214 6.49 2.95 8.44
C ARG A 214 5.89 2.10 9.55
N GLU A 215 5.08 1.10 9.22
CA GLU A 215 4.56 0.14 10.20
C GLU A 215 5.70 -0.58 10.93
N ASN A 216 6.69 -1.11 10.20
CA ASN A 216 7.84 -1.79 10.79
C ASN A 216 8.75 -0.89 11.62
N LEU A 217 8.88 0.39 11.25
CA LEU A 217 9.72 1.38 11.94
C LEU A 217 8.99 2.08 13.08
N SER A 218 7.65 2.07 13.11
CA SER A 218 6.85 2.78 14.11
C SER A 218 7.27 2.48 15.55
N GLY A 219 7.53 1.21 15.86
CA GLY A 219 8.04 0.79 17.17
C GLY A 219 9.43 1.36 17.47
N LYS A 220 10.37 1.28 16.52
CA LYS A 220 11.72 1.85 16.67
C LYS A 220 11.69 3.37 16.82
N ILE A 221 10.81 4.05 16.07
CA ILE A 221 10.62 5.50 16.13
C ILE A 221 10.07 5.90 17.50
N ALA A 222 9.10 5.15 18.03
CA ALA A 222 8.59 5.38 19.38
C ALA A 222 9.70 5.21 20.44
N GLU A 223 10.51 4.15 20.34
CA GLU A 223 11.65 3.94 21.24
C GLU A 223 12.68 5.07 21.15
N THR A 224 13.04 5.53 19.96
CA THR A 224 13.98 6.66 19.80
C THR A 224 13.40 7.95 20.38
N ASN A 225 12.13 8.23 20.12
CA ASN A 225 11.45 9.43 20.62
C ASN A 225 11.32 9.41 22.16
N THR A 226 11.08 8.24 22.76
CA THR A 226 11.07 8.14 24.23
C THR A 226 12.46 8.38 24.82
N LYS A 227 13.53 7.89 24.18
CA LYS A 227 14.92 8.14 24.61
C LYS A 227 15.29 9.61 24.49
N THR A 228 14.91 10.29 23.41
CA THR A 228 15.18 11.73 23.24
C THR A 228 14.41 12.55 24.26
N LEU A 229 13.14 12.24 24.53
CA LEU A 229 12.35 12.91 25.58
C LEU A 229 12.90 12.67 26.99
N LYS A 230 13.41 11.47 27.30
CA LYS A 230 14.10 11.20 28.57
C LYS A 230 15.36 12.05 28.73
N ARG A 231 16.23 12.06 27.71
CA ARG A 231 17.43 12.91 27.68
C ARG A 231 17.09 14.40 27.80
N MET A 232 16.01 14.84 27.15
CA MET A 232 15.50 16.22 27.26
C MET A 232 15.15 16.54 28.72
N ASN A 233 14.40 15.67 29.39
CA ASN A 233 14.02 15.88 30.80
C ASN A 233 15.24 15.85 31.74
N GLU A 234 16.18 14.94 31.53
CA GLU A 234 17.46 14.90 32.27
C GLU A 234 18.25 16.21 32.09
N ASN A 235 18.35 16.71 30.86
CA ASN A 235 19.02 17.97 30.55
C ASN A 235 18.31 19.17 31.16
N ILE A 236 16.96 19.22 31.13
CA ILE A 236 16.19 20.29 31.79
C ILE A 236 16.41 20.26 33.30
N ASN A 237 16.39 19.08 33.92
CA ASN A 237 16.60 18.92 35.36
C ASN A 237 18.04 19.29 35.78
N ALA A 238 19.04 19.05 34.92
CA ALA A 238 20.42 19.43 35.17
C ALA A 238 20.64 20.97 35.16
N VAL A 239 19.77 21.73 34.48
CA VAL A 239 19.83 23.20 34.41
C VAL A 239 19.21 23.80 35.67
N THR A 240 20.04 23.91 36.71
CA THR A 240 19.70 24.59 37.97
C THR A 240 20.33 25.99 38.05
N PRO A 241 19.77 26.94 38.82
CA PRO A 241 20.37 28.26 38.99
C PRO A 241 21.81 28.21 39.50
N SER A 242 22.13 27.25 40.39
CA SER A 242 23.48 27.00 40.89
C SER A 242 24.41 26.48 39.80
N SER A 243 23.94 25.55 38.94
CA SER A 243 24.73 25.07 37.80
C SER A 243 25.07 26.16 36.79
N ILE A 244 24.12 27.10 36.54
CA ILE A 244 24.34 28.22 35.63
C ILE A 244 25.30 29.22 36.25
N LEU A 245 25.11 29.56 37.53
CA LEU A 245 26.01 30.47 38.23
C LEU A 245 27.44 29.92 38.31
N LYS A 246 27.58 28.61 38.60
CA LYS A 246 28.87 27.91 38.55
C LYS A 246 29.52 27.99 37.17
N LYS A 247 28.74 27.80 36.09
CA LYS A 247 29.22 27.95 34.70
C LYS A 247 29.60 29.38 34.31
N ILE A 248 28.88 30.39 34.82
CA ILE A 248 29.18 31.81 34.59
C ILE A 248 30.44 32.24 35.35
N LEU A 249 30.69 31.68 36.53
CA LEU A 249 31.83 32.05 37.38
C LEU A 249 33.13 31.28 37.06
N LEU A 250 33.03 30.03 36.59
CA LEU A 250 34.20 29.20 36.26
C LEU A 250 34.75 29.44 34.84
N ASN A 251 34.07 30.21 33.98
CA ASN A 251 34.52 30.60 32.64
C ASN A 251 35.01 29.49 31.68
N GLU A 252 34.93 28.19 31.99
CA GLU A 252 35.64 27.21 31.15
C GLU A 252 34.89 26.66 29.94
N ASN A 253 33.56 26.72 29.79
CA ASN A 253 32.90 26.12 28.60
C ASN A 253 31.51 26.72 28.23
N VAL A 254 31.34 28.04 28.32
CA VAL A 254 30.21 28.77 27.67
C VAL A 254 30.73 29.77 26.61
N PHE A 255 32.05 29.87 26.49
CA PHE A 255 32.76 30.75 25.57
C PHE A 255 33.55 29.89 24.58
N ASP A 256 33.51 30.20 23.28
CA ASP A 256 34.50 29.66 22.34
C ASP A 256 35.89 30.22 22.70
N ALA A 257 36.98 29.61 22.22
CA ALA A 257 38.39 29.90 22.55
C ALA A 257 38.87 31.37 22.38
N THR A 258 37.99 32.28 21.95
CA THR A 258 38.21 33.73 21.82
C THR A 258 37.38 34.58 22.80
N GLY A 259 36.71 33.96 23.79
CA GLY A 259 35.92 34.68 24.80
C GLY A 259 34.55 35.18 24.33
N ASN A 260 34.04 34.66 23.21
CA ASN A 260 32.71 34.98 22.69
C ASN A 260 31.70 33.87 22.99
N LEU A 261 30.47 34.25 23.37
CA LEU A 261 29.33 33.33 23.38
C LEU A 261 28.92 33.04 21.91
N PRO A 262 28.81 31.77 21.47
CA PRO A 262 28.32 31.48 20.13
C PRO A 262 26.92 32.07 19.95
N ASN A 263 26.69 32.72 18.82
CA ASN A 263 25.41 33.35 18.52
C ASN A 263 24.40 32.26 18.14
N PHE A 264 23.72 31.68 19.14
CA PHE A 264 22.76 30.58 18.97
C PHE A 264 21.40 31.04 18.40
N GLY A 265 21.32 32.18 17.73
CA GLY A 265 20.06 32.68 17.15
C GLY A 265 19.03 33.18 18.17
N PHE A 266 19.43 33.52 19.40
CA PHE A 266 18.54 33.98 20.48
C PHE A 266 18.83 35.41 20.98
N GLY A 267 19.56 36.20 20.19
CA GLY A 267 19.72 37.64 20.40
C GLY A 267 20.66 38.04 21.55
N SER A 268 20.97 39.33 21.58
CA SER A 268 21.83 40.04 22.55
C SER A 268 21.46 39.86 24.02
N ASP A 269 20.26 39.34 24.31
CA ASP A 269 19.62 39.49 25.61
C ASP A 269 20.12 38.49 26.66
N VAL A 270 20.42 37.24 26.29
CA VAL A 270 20.98 36.24 27.22
C VAL A 270 22.43 36.58 27.56
N GLN A 271 23.18 37.07 26.57
CA GLN A 271 24.55 37.55 26.74
C GLN A 271 24.57 38.77 27.68
N GLY A 272 23.69 39.75 27.44
CA GLY A 272 23.53 40.91 28.32
C GLY A 272 23.12 40.54 29.75
N LYS A 273 22.18 39.61 29.92
CA LYS A 273 21.76 39.12 31.25
C LYS A 273 22.89 38.38 31.96
N SER A 274 23.65 37.54 31.28
CA SER A 274 24.76 36.78 31.87
C SER A 274 25.91 37.70 32.30
N LEU A 275 26.21 38.74 31.52
CA LEU A 275 27.17 39.78 31.87
C LEU A 275 26.71 40.61 33.06
N SER A 276 25.42 40.98 33.12
CA SER A 276 24.87 41.68 34.28
C SER A 276 24.96 40.84 35.57
N VAL A 277 24.75 39.52 35.47
CA VAL A 277 24.94 38.58 36.59
C VAL A 277 26.41 38.52 37.02
N PHE A 278 27.35 38.47 36.08
CA PHE A 278 28.79 38.45 36.37
C PHE A 278 29.28 39.77 37.01
N GLN A 279 28.83 40.91 36.50
CA GLN A 279 29.14 42.24 37.03
C GLN A 279 28.59 42.43 38.45
N LEU A 280 27.35 42.00 38.70
CA LEU A 280 26.72 42.08 40.02
C LEU A 280 27.34 41.09 41.02
N ALA A 281 27.81 39.93 40.58
CA ALA A 281 28.40 38.91 41.45
C ALA A 281 29.87 39.19 41.83
N THR A 282 30.66 39.77 40.93
CA THR A 282 32.11 39.98 41.13
C THR A 282 32.51 41.44 41.32
N GLY A 283 31.63 42.39 41.02
CA GLY A 283 31.90 43.84 41.08
C GLY A 283 32.84 44.36 39.99
N LYS A 284 33.32 43.49 39.07
CA LYS A 284 34.22 43.85 37.97
C LYS A 284 33.42 44.26 36.73
N ARG A 285 33.83 45.36 36.07
CA ARG A 285 33.26 45.79 34.78
C ARG A 285 33.80 44.92 33.65
N ALA A 286 32.93 44.14 33.01
CA ALA A 286 33.21 43.44 31.75
C ALA A 286 32.62 44.23 30.58
N ILE A 287 33.40 44.48 29.53
CA ILE A 287 33.01 45.26 28.33
C ILE A 287 32.73 44.27 27.19
N LEU A 288 31.61 44.45 26.47
CA LEU A 288 31.32 43.77 25.21
C LEU A 288 32.05 44.47 24.07
N THR A 289 32.98 43.80 23.38
CA THR A 289 33.39 44.20 22.03
C THR A 289 32.39 43.62 21.03
N PRO A 290 31.71 44.44 20.20
CA PRO A 290 30.79 43.91 19.19
C PRO A 290 31.56 43.08 18.16
N VAL A 291 31.14 41.85 17.91
CA VAL A 291 31.57 41.09 16.73
C VAL A 291 30.65 41.48 15.59
N GLU A 292 31.18 42.17 14.58
CA GLU A 292 30.45 42.40 13.33
C GLU A 292 30.16 41.04 12.66
N PRO A 293 28.95 40.84 12.13
CA PRO A 293 28.59 39.57 11.49
C PRO A 293 29.42 39.38 10.22
N LYS A 294 30.15 38.27 10.11
CA LYS A 294 30.69 37.82 8.82
C LYS A 294 29.51 37.55 7.89
N GLU A 295 29.36 38.38 6.85
CA GLU A 295 28.37 38.19 5.80
C GLU A 295 28.62 36.85 5.09
N GLU A 296 27.71 35.89 5.27
CA GLU A 296 27.59 34.75 4.36
C GLU A 296 27.00 35.26 3.03
N THR A 297 27.88 35.60 2.08
CA THR A 297 27.46 35.86 0.71
C THR A 297 27.12 34.54 0.02
N LYS A 298 25.82 34.32 -0.21
CA LYS A 298 25.35 33.39 -1.25
C LYS A 298 25.52 34.04 -2.63
N LYS A 299 26.40 33.49 -3.46
CA LYS A 299 26.28 33.54 -4.92
C LYS A 299 26.57 32.16 -5.51
N GLU A 300 25.66 31.74 -6.38
CA GLU A 300 25.76 30.57 -7.23
C GLU A 300 26.81 30.76 -8.35
N GLU A 301 27.31 29.61 -8.82
CA GLU A 301 27.92 29.30 -10.13
C GLU A 301 29.41 29.61 -10.45
N ALA A 302 30.13 28.50 -10.64
CA ALA A 302 31.16 28.18 -11.65
C ALA A 302 32.45 29.02 -11.73
N ALA A 303 33.57 28.43 -11.27
CA ALA A 303 34.86 28.45 -11.99
C ALA A 303 35.86 27.44 -11.40
N GLU A 304 36.65 26.89 -12.30
CA GLU A 304 37.70 25.88 -12.16
C GLU A 304 39.03 26.46 -11.62
N VAL A 305 39.80 25.62 -10.92
CA VAL A 305 41.27 25.64 -10.69
C VAL A 305 41.93 26.94 -10.15
N LYS A 306 42.48 26.88 -8.93
CA LYS A 306 43.95 26.87 -8.66
C LYS A 306 44.24 26.91 -7.17
N ALA A 307 45.23 26.11 -6.78
CA ALA A 307 45.89 26.19 -5.48
C ALA A 307 46.63 27.53 -5.37
N GLU A 308 46.39 28.24 -4.28
CA GLU A 308 47.26 29.32 -3.83
C GLU A 308 47.41 29.21 -2.31
N GLU A 309 48.65 28.98 -1.90
CA GLU A 309 49.11 29.00 -0.53
C GLU A 309 48.89 30.40 0.07
N VAL A 310 48.19 30.47 1.22
CA VAL A 310 48.23 31.67 2.06
C VAL A 310 48.74 31.29 3.44
N LYS A 311 49.96 31.79 3.64
CA LYS A 311 50.79 31.94 4.83
C LYS A 311 50.10 31.75 6.18
N ALA A 312 50.78 30.93 7.00
CA ALA A 312 50.64 30.88 8.44
C ALA A 312 50.72 32.29 9.05
N GLU A 313 49.67 32.70 9.75
CA GLU A 313 49.79 33.67 10.83
C GLU A 313 50.15 32.93 12.12
N GLU A 314 51.17 33.46 12.79
CA GLU A 314 51.78 32.92 14.00
C GLU A 314 50.76 32.75 15.14
N PRO A 315 50.93 31.74 16.01
CA PRO A 315 50.07 31.57 17.16
C PRO A 315 50.26 32.76 18.12
N ALA A 316 49.21 33.56 18.30
CA ALA A 316 49.16 34.51 19.39
C ALA A 316 49.39 33.75 20.71
N THR A 317 50.36 34.24 21.47
CA THR A 317 50.83 33.67 22.72
C THR A 317 49.69 33.39 23.70
N PRO A 318 49.71 32.27 24.43
CA PRO A 318 48.68 31.99 25.43
C PRO A 318 48.82 33.00 26.56
N VAL A 319 47.81 33.84 26.77
CA VAL A 319 47.68 34.57 28.03
C VAL A 319 47.29 33.52 29.06
N GLU A 320 48.23 33.19 29.96
CA GLU A 320 47.98 32.37 31.14
C GLU A 320 46.85 33.02 31.98
N VAL A 321 45.64 32.48 31.86
CA VAL A 321 44.53 32.81 32.76
C VAL A 321 44.80 32.06 34.06
N ALA A 322 44.99 32.83 35.15
CA ALA A 322 45.21 32.29 36.49
C ALA A 322 44.16 31.23 36.87
N PRO A 323 44.54 30.15 37.58
CA PRO A 323 43.61 29.11 37.99
C PRO A 323 42.52 29.74 38.88
N VAL A 324 41.26 29.64 38.45
CA VAL A 324 40.12 30.11 39.23
C VAL A 324 39.91 29.12 40.37
N ASP A 325 40.15 29.56 41.61
CA ASP A 325 39.92 28.74 42.81
C ASP A 325 38.45 28.28 42.88
N GLU A 326 38.15 27.03 42.49
CA GLU A 326 36.80 26.46 42.50
C GLU A 326 36.13 26.56 43.87
N GLN A 327 36.91 26.49 44.94
CA GLN A 327 36.45 26.63 46.33
C GLN A 327 35.89 28.03 46.63
N LYS A 328 36.52 29.10 46.11
CA LYS A 328 36.04 30.48 46.27
C LYS A 328 34.76 30.71 45.48
N VAL A 329 34.62 30.06 44.33
CA VAL A 329 33.39 30.11 43.51
C VAL A 329 32.24 29.41 44.21
N GLU A 330 32.48 28.26 44.84
CA GLU A 330 31.47 27.54 45.61
C GLU A 330 31.02 28.32 46.86
N GLU A 331 31.96 28.96 47.57
CA GLU A 331 31.61 29.88 48.67
C GLU A 331 30.74 31.06 48.20
N LEU A 332 31.05 31.67 47.05
CA LEU A 332 30.22 32.74 46.47
C LEU A 332 28.83 32.23 46.05
N ILE A 333 28.74 31.01 45.52
CA ILE A 333 27.46 30.38 45.19
C ILE A 333 26.63 30.18 46.47
N THR A 334 27.22 29.72 47.57
CA THR A 334 26.47 29.55 48.84
C THR A 334 25.98 30.88 49.44
N LYS A 335 26.69 31.98 49.23
CA LYS A 335 26.31 33.34 49.67
C LYS A 335 25.20 33.97 48.81
N ILE A 336 25.12 33.63 47.53
CA ILE A 336 24.11 34.16 46.59
C ILE A 336 22.86 33.26 46.56
N LEU A 337 23.06 31.95 46.60
CA LEU A 337 22.03 30.90 46.54
C LEU A 337 22.27 29.91 47.70
N PRO A 338 21.81 30.22 48.93
CA PRO A 338 21.92 29.30 50.05
C PRO A 338 21.11 28.01 49.77
N PRO A 339 21.63 26.83 50.15
CA PRO A 339 20.88 25.59 50.04
C PRO A 339 19.61 25.69 50.90
N LYS A 340 18.49 25.17 50.40
CA LYS A 340 17.23 25.12 51.17
C LYS A 340 17.46 24.23 52.40
N LYS A 341 17.51 24.82 53.60
CA LYS A 341 17.52 24.06 54.86
C LYS A 341 16.08 23.66 55.18
N THR A 342 15.84 22.36 55.35
CA THR A 342 14.54 21.82 55.75
C THR A 342 14.64 21.20 57.14
N ASP A 343 13.60 21.37 57.95
CA ASP A 343 13.44 20.61 59.20
C ASP A 343 13.23 19.11 58.90
N ALA A 344 13.27 18.24 59.93
CA ALA A 344 13.03 16.79 59.79
C ALA A 344 11.66 16.43 59.16
N GLU A 345 10.74 17.40 59.09
CA GLU A 345 9.39 17.29 58.49
C GLU A 345 9.26 17.97 57.11
N GLY A 346 10.36 18.46 56.51
CA GLY A 346 10.37 19.02 55.16
C GLY A 346 9.93 20.49 55.01
N LYS A 347 9.72 21.23 56.11
CA LYS A 347 9.40 22.68 56.07
C LYS A 347 10.67 23.54 55.92
N PRO A 348 10.64 24.61 55.09
CA PRO A 348 11.81 25.44 54.84
C PRO A 348 12.10 26.41 56.00
N ILE A 349 13.33 26.38 56.51
CA ILE A 349 13.85 27.32 57.53
C ILE A 349 14.25 28.64 56.84
N ALA A 350 13.86 29.79 57.43
CA ALA A 350 14.18 31.11 56.89
C ALA A 350 15.66 31.48 57.10
N VAL A 351 16.33 31.93 56.03
CA VAL A 351 17.75 32.34 56.04
C VAL A 351 17.88 33.80 56.51
N ASN A 352 18.86 34.10 57.37
CA ASN A 352 19.13 35.46 57.86
C ASN A 352 19.60 36.40 56.72
N LYS A 353 18.92 37.55 56.55
CA LYS A 353 19.20 38.51 55.46
C LYS A 353 20.60 39.14 55.51
N SER A 354 21.29 39.13 56.65
CA SER A 354 22.64 39.68 56.84
C SER A 354 23.76 38.83 56.21
N GLU A 355 23.48 37.58 55.82
CA GLU A 355 24.45 36.63 55.25
C GLU A 355 24.46 36.64 53.70
N LEU A 356 23.59 37.45 53.07
CA LEU A 356 23.37 37.49 51.62
C LEU A 356 24.15 38.65 50.97
N LEU A 357 24.68 38.47 49.75
CA LEU A 357 25.30 39.54 48.97
C LEU A 357 24.32 40.71 48.67
N PRO A 358 24.77 41.98 48.62
CA PRO A 358 23.95 43.06 48.07
C PRO A 358 23.60 42.76 46.61
N HIS A 359 22.34 42.98 46.21
CA HIS A 359 21.75 42.62 44.90
C HIS A 359 21.54 41.11 44.61
N ALA A 360 21.69 40.21 45.59
CA ALA A 360 21.43 38.77 45.38
C ALA A 360 20.00 38.44 44.91
N GLY A 361 19.02 39.28 45.28
CA GLY A 361 17.64 39.15 44.78
C GLY A 361 17.49 39.41 43.28
N ASP A 362 18.25 40.37 42.74
CA ASP A 362 18.24 40.71 41.31
C ASP A 362 19.02 39.68 40.49
N ILE A 363 20.14 39.20 41.03
CA ILE A 363 20.91 38.06 40.47
C ILE A 363 20.01 36.83 40.36
N LYS A 364 19.22 36.52 41.40
CA LYS A 364 18.30 35.37 41.40
C LYS A 364 17.21 35.49 40.34
N LYS A 365 16.65 36.69 40.12
CA LYS A 365 15.65 36.93 39.06
C LYS A 365 16.26 36.72 37.67
N LEU A 366 17.44 37.29 37.41
CA LEU A 366 18.16 37.14 36.15
C LEU A 366 18.54 35.68 35.88
N LEU A 367 19.02 34.95 36.89
CA LEU A 367 19.32 33.52 36.78
C LEU A 367 18.07 32.68 36.47
N LEU A 368 16.92 32.98 37.09
CA LEU A 368 15.66 32.29 36.79
C LEU A 368 15.20 32.52 35.35
N ASP A 369 15.38 33.73 34.82
CA ASP A 369 15.07 34.02 33.42
C ASP A 369 16.02 33.27 32.47
N ILE A 370 17.32 33.19 32.78
CA ILE A 370 18.28 32.40 32.00
C ILE A 370 17.93 30.90 32.05
N VAL A 371 17.55 30.36 33.22
CA VAL A 371 17.08 28.96 33.34
C VAL A 371 15.88 28.70 32.46
N LYS A 372 14.87 29.59 32.46
CA LYS A 372 13.68 29.45 31.60
C LYS A 372 14.05 29.43 30.12
N ILE A 373 14.89 30.36 29.68
CA ILE A 373 15.34 30.44 28.29
C ILE A 373 16.12 29.17 27.92
N ARG A 374 17.00 28.69 28.80
CA ARG A 374 17.79 27.47 28.55
C ARG A 374 16.92 26.21 28.52
N ALA A 375 15.92 26.11 29.37
CA ALA A 375 14.97 25.00 29.35
C ALA A 375 14.15 24.98 28.05
N GLU A 376 13.72 26.15 27.55
CA GLU A 376 13.05 26.25 26.24
C GLU A 376 13.98 25.87 25.08
N GLN A 377 15.26 26.21 25.14
CA GLN A 377 16.23 25.76 24.12
C GLN A 377 16.33 24.24 24.06
N ILE A 378 16.48 23.60 25.22
CA ILE A 378 16.55 22.14 25.31
C ILE A 378 15.26 21.51 24.76
N ARG A 379 14.10 22.13 24.97
CA ARG A 379 12.82 21.69 24.39
C ARG A 379 12.79 21.85 22.88
N VAL A 380 13.20 23.00 22.34
CA VAL A 380 13.21 23.27 20.90
C VAL A 380 14.18 22.34 20.16
N GLU A 381 15.39 22.14 20.71
CA GLU A 381 16.39 21.21 20.18
C GLU A 381 15.88 19.76 20.20
N ALA A 382 15.30 19.33 21.33
CA ALA A 382 14.72 18.00 21.45
C ALA A 382 13.57 17.81 20.46
N ASN A 383 12.67 18.78 20.31
CA ASN A 383 11.55 18.72 19.37
C ASN A 383 12.02 18.63 17.90
N LYS A 384 13.11 19.31 17.53
CA LYS A 384 13.73 19.17 16.20
C LYS A 384 14.33 17.77 15.98
N SER A 385 14.81 17.13 17.05
CA SER A 385 15.37 15.77 17.00
C SER A 385 14.32 14.65 17.02
N LEU A 386 13.06 14.97 17.33
CA LEU A 386 11.97 14.00 17.30
C LEU A 386 11.68 13.59 15.86
N ILE A 387 11.52 12.29 15.67
CA ILE A 387 11.17 11.72 14.36
C ILE A 387 9.65 11.72 14.25
N ASP A 388 9.12 12.37 13.22
CA ASP A 388 7.69 12.43 12.95
C ASP A 388 7.25 11.22 12.09
N PRO A 389 6.40 10.31 12.61
CA PRO A 389 5.92 9.19 11.82
C PRO A 389 5.11 9.63 10.59
N ALA A 390 4.53 10.84 10.58
CA ALA A 390 3.74 11.39 9.50
C ALA A 390 4.58 11.88 8.31
N ASN A 391 5.78 12.43 8.55
CA ASN A 391 6.64 13.04 7.54
C ASN A 391 7.72 12.07 6.99
N PRO A 392 7.68 11.71 5.69
CA PRO A 392 8.65 10.82 5.04
C PRO A 392 10.12 11.23 5.10
N GLU A 393 10.39 12.53 5.11
CA GLU A 393 11.75 13.06 5.10
C GLU A 393 12.42 12.93 6.47
N SER A 394 11.64 12.82 7.55
CA SER A 394 12.15 12.79 8.93
C SER A 394 12.83 11.47 9.32
N TYR A 395 12.50 10.36 8.64
CA TYR A 395 13.04 9.02 8.94
C TYR A 395 14.01 8.51 7.87
N LYS A 396 14.62 9.40 7.08
CA LYS A 396 15.54 9.01 6.02
C LYS A 396 16.68 8.18 6.61
N THR A 397 16.70 6.88 6.30
CA THR A 397 17.77 5.98 6.75
C THR A 397 19.09 6.44 6.15
N PRO A 398 20.08 6.84 6.96
CA PRO A 398 21.41 7.13 6.44
C PRO A 398 21.95 5.94 5.64
N TYR A 399 22.76 6.22 4.63
CA TYR A 399 23.45 5.15 3.92
C TYR A 399 24.40 4.44 4.89
N ASP A 400 24.14 3.16 5.12
CA ASP A 400 25.02 2.29 5.90
C ASP A 400 25.93 1.52 4.91
N PRO A 401 27.25 1.72 4.89
CA PRO A 401 28.17 0.99 4.02
C PRO A 401 28.15 -0.54 4.23
N GLU A 402 27.76 -1.00 5.41
CA GLU A 402 27.80 -2.41 5.78
C GLU A 402 26.54 -3.19 5.40
N TRP A 403 25.51 -2.53 4.85
CA TRP A 403 24.23 -3.16 4.50
C TRP A 403 24.38 -4.37 3.56
N VAL A 404 25.46 -4.41 2.78
CA VAL A 404 25.79 -5.50 1.86
C VAL A 404 26.12 -6.79 2.61
N LYS A 405 26.67 -6.72 3.82
CA LYS A 405 27.03 -7.89 4.64
C LYS A 405 25.81 -8.75 4.99
N GLY A 406 24.62 -8.14 5.05
CA GLY A 406 23.36 -8.84 5.31
C GLY A 406 22.71 -9.48 4.07
N LEU A 407 23.31 -9.35 2.88
CA LEU A 407 22.75 -9.96 1.66
C LEU A 407 23.08 -11.45 1.61
N PRO A 408 22.13 -12.31 1.20
CA PRO A 408 22.39 -13.74 1.06
C PRO A 408 23.40 -14.03 -0.05
N GLU A 409 24.01 -15.21 0.03
CA GLU A 409 24.87 -15.75 -1.03
C GLU A 409 24.08 -16.11 -2.30
N GLU A 410 24.81 -16.44 -3.36
CA GLU A 410 24.20 -16.81 -4.63
C GLU A 410 23.40 -18.11 -4.48
N ILE A 411 22.13 -18.06 -4.87
CA ILE A 411 21.24 -19.21 -4.79
C ILE A 411 21.56 -20.14 -5.97
N PRO A 412 21.82 -21.45 -5.75
CA PRO A 412 22.06 -22.39 -6.84
C PRO A 412 20.81 -22.55 -7.72
N LEU A 413 21.01 -22.96 -8.98
CA LEU A 413 19.90 -23.31 -9.85
C LEU A 413 19.30 -24.66 -9.45
N VAL A 414 18.02 -24.82 -9.77
CA VAL A 414 17.27 -26.06 -9.51
C VAL A 414 17.33 -26.95 -10.74
N ASP A 415 17.66 -28.22 -10.53
CA ASP A 415 17.64 -29.23 -11.58
C ASP A 415 16.21 -29.75 -11.80
N ALA A 416 15.78 -29.79 -13.07
CA ALA A 416 14.41 -30.16 -13.42
C ALA A 416 14.12 -31.65 -13.19
N GLU A 417 15.08 -32.53 -13.46
CA GLU A 417 14.93 -33.98 -13.31
C GLU A 417 14.81 -34.37 -11.83
N ALA A 418 15.68 -33.81 -10.98
CA ALA A 418 15.61 -33.98 -9.54
C ALA A 418 14.24 -33.52 -8.98
N ALA A 419 13.75 -32.36 -9.46
CA ALA A 419 12.46 -31.81 -9.05
C ALA A 419 11.25 -32.66 -9.45
N GLU A 420 11.34 -33.41 -10.55
CA GLU A 420 10.28 -34.33 -10.97
C GLU A 420 10.27 -35.61 -10.13
N THR A 421 11.44 -36.09 -9.70
CA THR A 421 11.57 -37.29 -8.86
C THR A 421 11.21 -37.04 -7.40
N ASP A 422 11.70 -35.95 -6.82
CA ASP A 422 11.42 -35.57 -5.44
C ASP A 422 11.23 -34.05 -5.36
N LEU A 423 9.98 -33.64 -5.14
CA LEU A 423 9.63 -32.24 -4.98
C LEU A 423 10.21 -31.64 -3.69
N GLN A 424 10.48 -32.47 -2.66
CA GLN A 424 11.00 -32.01 -1.38
C GLN A 424 12.43 -31.50 -1.50
N SER A 425 13.23 -32.06 -2.41
CA SER A 425 14.58 -31.58 -2.76
C SER A 425 14.62 -30.10 -3.18
N VAL A 426 13.51 -29.53 -3.67
CA VAL A 426 13.40 -28.16 -4.19
C VAL A 426 12.83 -27.17 -3.17
N LEU A 427 12.20 -27.65 -2.10
CA LEU A 427 11.67 -26.82 -1.01
C LEU A 427 12.69 -25.88 -0.34
N PRO A 428 14.02 -26.16 -0.25
CA PRO A 428 14.97 -25.22 0.34
C PRO A 428 15.23 -23.95 -0.49
N VAL A 429 14.74 -23.83 -1.72
CA VAL A 429 14.91 -22.61 -2.53
C VAL A 429 14.09 -21.46 -1.94
N ARG A 430 14.77 -20.49 -1.33
CA ARG A 430 14.15 -19.31 -0.70
C ARG A 430 14.45 -18.06 -1.50
N LEU A 431 13.45 -17.55 -2.22
CA LEU A 431 13.48 -16.19 -2.76
C LEU A 431 12.71 -15.27 -1.81
N PRO A 432 13.03 -13.96 -1.72
CA PRO A 432 12.33 -13.05 -0.81
C PRO A 432 10.79 -12.99 -0.97
N TRP A 433 10.29 -13.32 -2.17
CA TRP A 433 8.85 -13.37 -2.50
C TRP A 433 8.29 -14.79 -2.61
N LEU A 434 9.11 -15.82 -2.44
CA LEU A 434 8.71 -17.23 -2.54
C LEU A 434 9.22 -17.96 -1.29
N ALA A 435 8.30 -18.18 -0.35
CA ALA A 435 8.57 -18.82 0.93
C ALA A 435 8.70 -20.35 0.78
N GLY A 436 9.72 -20.79 0.05
CA GLY A 436 9.97 -22.19 -0.24
C GLY A 436 9.09 -22.75 -1.37
N GLY A 437 9.64 -23.72 -2.10
CA GLY A 437 8.94 -24.47 -3.13
C GLY A 437 8.95 -23.83 -4.53
N LEU A 438 8.21 -24.48 -5.42
CA LEU A 438 8.15 -24.15 -6.84
C LEU A 438 7.04 -23.13 -7.13
N TYR A 439 7.24 -22.28 -8.14
CA TYR A 439 6.26 -21.27 -8.55
C TYR A 439 4.91 -21.91 -8.92
N GLY A 440 3.88 -21.65 -8.14
CA GLY A 440 2.53 -22.17 -8.38
C GLY A 440 2.30 -23.61 -7.93
N LEU A 441 3.26 -24.21 -7.21
CA LEU A 441 3.26 -25.59 -6.74
C LEU A 441 3.70 -25.69 -5.28
N GLN A 442 3.23 -24.78 -4.42
CA GLN A 442 3.47 -24.87 -2.97
C GLN A 442 2.77 -26.10 -2.38
N GLU A 443 1.55 -26.37 -2.84
CA GLU A 443 0.80 -27.57 -2.50
C GLU A 443 0.49 -28.35 -3.79
N PRO A 444 1.25 -29.41 -4.11
CA PRO A 444 1.13 -30.13 -5.37
C PRO A 444 -0.12 -31.03 -5.43
N GLU A 445 -0.72 -31.39 -4.30
CA GLU A 445 -1.94 -32.21 -4.25
C GLU A 445 -3.16 -31.46 -4.81
N LYS A 446 -3.19 -30.14 -4.65
CA LYS A 446 -4.30 -29.30 -5.10
C LYS A 446 -4.34 -29.19 -6.63
N PRO A 447 -5.54 -29.10 -7.25
CA PRO A 447 -5.69 -29.07 -8.70
C PRO A 447 -5.48 -27.69 -9.34
N TYR A 448 -5.12 -26.68 -8.55
CA TYR A 448 -4.99 -25.27 -8.95
C TYR A 448 -3.65 -24.68 -8.52
N PHE A 449 -3.35 -23.48 -9.01
CA PHE A 449 -2.12 -22.74 -8.69
C PHE A 449 -2.06 -22.38 -7.20
N THR A 450 -0.94 -22.68 -6.54
CA THR A 450 -0.73 -22.43 -5.10
C THR A 450 0.50 -21.54 -4.85
N PRO A 451 0.38 -20.44 -4.07
CA PRO A 451 -0.79 -20.00 -3.32
C PRO A 451 -1.87 -19.46 -4.26
N TRP A 452 -3.15 -19.60 -3.87
CA TRP A 452 -4.26 -19.29 -4.77
C TRP A 452 -4.18 -17.85 -5.25
N ALA A 453 -4.24 -17.68 -6.58
CA ALA A 453 -4.25 -16.39 -7.23
C ALA A 453 -5.33 -16.38 -8.31
N PRO A 454 -6.02 -15.24 -8.52
CA PRO A 454 -7.09 -15.16 -9.51
C PRO A 454 -6.54 -15.33 -10.94
N ARG A 455 -7.40 -15.88 -11.79
CA ARG A 455 -7.15 -16.12 -13.22
C ARG A 455 -6.68 -14.83 -13.92
N PRO A 456 -5.74 -14.93 -14.87
CA PRO A 456 -5.34 -13.78 -15.67
C PRO A 456 -6.56 -13.27 -16.45
N PHE A 457 -6.89 -11.98 -16.27
CA PHE A 457 -8.04 -11.30 -16.89
C PHE A 457 -9.43 -11.71 -16.38
N LEU A 458 -9.58 -12.03 -15.09
CA LEU A 458 -10.89 -12.24 -14.48
C LEU A 458 -11.74 -10.96 -14.41
N SER A 459 -11.12 -9.83 -14.06
CA SER A 459 -11.77 -8.52 -13.84
C SER A 459 -12.81 -8.09 -14.90
N PRO A 460 -12.51 -8.08 -16.23
CA PRO A 460 -13.47 -7.61 -17.23
C PRO A 460 -14.72 -8.50 -17.37
N PHE A 461 -14.71 -9.71 -16.81
CA PHE A 461 -15.84 -10.64 -16.84
C PHE A 461 -16.52 -10.81 -15.49
N ALA A 462 -16.03 -10.17 -14.43
CA ALA A 462 -16.59 -10.24 -13.09
C ALA A 462 -17.83 -9.36 -12.97
N ILE A 463 -18.91 -9.79 -13.62
CA ILE A 463 -20.21 -9.12 -13.61
C ILE A 463 -21.15 -9.91 -12.70
N LEU A 464 -21.55 -9.29 -11.58
CA LEU A 464 -22.46 -9.90 -10.62
C LEU A 464 -23.91 -9.86 -11.16
N PRO A 465 -24.61 -11.01 -11.25
CA PRO A 465 -25.99 -11.06 -11.71
C PRO A 465 -26.98 -10.52 -10.67
N HIS A 466 -28.06 -9.88 -11.13
CA HIS A 466 -29.10 -9.34 -10.24
C HIS A 466 -30.13 -10.37 -9.76
N HIS A 467 -30.20 -11.51 -10.44
CA HIS A 467 -31.22 -12.54 -10.24
C HIS A 467 -30.70 -13.74 -9.43
N ILE A 468 -29.42 -13.73 -9.05
CA ILE A 468 -28.76 -14.77 -8.24
C ILE A 468 -27.99 -14.06 -7.13
N GLU A 469 -28.19 -14.51 -5.90
CA GLU A 469 -27.39 -14.09 -4.74
C GLU A 469 -26.27 -15.11 -4.52
N VAL A 470 -25.03 -14.65 -4.33
CA VAL A 470 -23.85 -15.53 -4.29
C VAL A 470 -23.06 -15.34 -3.00
N SER A 471 -22.79 -16.46 -2.31
CA SER A 471 -21.79 -16.53 -1.23
C SER A 471 -20.54 -17.24 -1.75
N PHE A 472 -19.45 -16.48 -1.95
CA PHE A 472 -18.19 -17.03 -2.45
C PHE A 472 -17.43 -17.87 -1.41
N GLU A 473 -17.58 -17.56 -0.13
CA GLU A 473 -16.92 -18.30 0.97
C GLU A 473 -17.34 -19.76 0.99
N THR A 474 -18.63 -20.02 0.82
CA THR A 474 -19.20 -21.37 0.85
C THR A 474 -19.42 -21.97 -0.54
N CYS A 475 -19.21 -21.20 -1.61
CA CYS A 475 -19.57 -21.58 -2.99
C CYS A 475 -21.06 -21.97 -3.15
N HIS A 476 -21.95 -21.28 -2.43
CA HIS A 476 -23.41 -21.40 -2.55
C HIS A 476 -24.00 -20.20 -3.28
N ALA A 477 -25.09 -20.42 -4.00
CA ALA A 477 -25.86 -19.37 -4.64
C ALA A 477 -27.36 -19.67 -4.61
N ILE A 478 -28.17 -18.62 -4.48
CA ILE A 478 -29.63 -18.71 -4.42
C ILE A 478 -30.19 -18.12 -5.71
N TYR A 479 -30.96 -18.91 -6.44
CA TYR A 479 -31.69 -18.42 -7.60
C TYR A 479 -32.93 -17.65 -7.13
N MET A 480 -32.81 -16.33 -6.98
CA MET A 480 -33.87 -15.52 -6.38
C MET A 480 -35.11 -15.44 -7.27
N ARG A 481 -34.92 -15.26 -8.58
CA ARG A 481 -36.00 -15.01 -9.54
C ARG A 481 -35.52 -15.17 -10.98
N ASP A 482 -36.46 -15.16 -11.91
CA ASP A 482 -36.15 -15.05 -13.33
C ASP A 482 -35.63 -13.64 -13.67
N PRO A 483 -34.67 -13.50 -14.60
CA PRO A 483 -34.23 -12.19 -15.06
C PRO A 483 -35.38 -11.46 -15.76
N ILE A 484 -35.49 -10.16 -15.49
CA ILE A 484 -36.54 -9.27 -16.02
C ILE A 484 -35.94 -7.98 -16.59
N ALA A 485 -36.69 -7.29 -17.44
CA ALA A 485 -36.38 -5.93 -17.88
C ALA A 485 -37.01 -4.89 -16.95
N ARG A 486 -36.29 -3.79 -16.70
CA ARG A 486 -36.74 -2.62 -15.96
C ARG A 486 -36.51 -1.36 -16.80
N PRO A 487 -37.12 -0.21 -16.47
CA PRO A 487 -36.77 1.05 -17.10
C PRO A 487 -35.25 1.27 -17.09
N GLY A 488 -34.64 1.43 -18.27
CA GLY A 488 -33.21 1.72 -18.44
C GLY A 488 -32.26 0.53 -18.43
N HIS A 489 -32.64 -0.66 -17.94
CA HIS A 489 -31.73 -1.82 -17.92
C HIS A 489 -32.43 -3.18 -18.04
N SER A 490 -31.63 -4.21 -18.33
CA SER A 490 -32.06 -5.61 -18.35
C SER A 490 -31.15 -6.45 -17.48
N GLU A 491 -31.71 -7.44 -16.79
CA GLU A 491 -30.93 -8.34 -15.94
C GLU A 491 -30.26 -9.50 -16.71
N VAL A 492 -30.62 -9.66 -17.99
CA VAL A 492 -29.92 -10.60 -18.90
C VAL A 492 -28.58 -9.98 -19.29
N ILE A 493 -27.49 -10.53 -18.76
CA ILE A 493 -26.13 -10.07 -19.03
C ILE A 493 -25.75 -10.43 -20.48
N SER A 494 -25.60 -9.42 -21.33
CA SER A 494 -25.27 -9.58 -22.74
C SER A 494 -24.30 -8.48 -23.20
N PRO A 495 -23.30 -8.78 -24.06
CA PRO A 495 -22.38 -7.80 -24.61
C PRO A 495 -22.91 -7.09 -25.87
N PHE A 496 -24.17 -7.31 -26.26
CA PHE A 496 -24.74 -6.84 -27.52
C PHE A 496 -25.79 -5.74 -27.31
N SER A 497 -25.92 -4.85 -28.30
CA SER A 497 -26.90 -3.75 -28.29
C SER A 497 -28.35 -4.24 -28.43
N LEU A 498 -29.29 -3.36 -28.05
CA LEU A 498 -30.73 -3.61 -28.14
C LEU A 498 -31.16 -4.02 -29.55
N ASP A 499 -30.74 -3.28 -30.58
CA ASP A 499 -31.08 -3.56 -31.98
C ASP A 499 -30.67 -4.99 -32.42
N MET A 500 -29.51 -5.46 -31.96
CA MET A 500 -29.03 -6.80 -32.27
C MET A 500 -29.95 -7.86 -31.64
N HIS A 501 -30.40 -7.61 -30.40
CA HIS A 501 -31.36 -8.47 -29.73
C HIS A 501 -32.74 -8.42 -30.40
N GLU A 502 -33.22 -7.26 -30.86
CA GLU A 502 -34.48 -7.15 -31.61
C GLU A 502 -34.44 -7.98 -32.90
N ARG A 503 -33.36 -7.85 -33.69
CA ARG A 503 -33.21 -8.63 -34.92
C ARG A 503 -33.11 -10.13 -34.64
N ALA A 504 -32.46 -10.53 -33.53
CA ALA A 504 -32.44 -11.91 -33.08
C ALA A 504 -33.84 -12.41 -32.65
N TYR A 505 -34.59 -11.60 -31.91
CA TYR A 505 -35.97 -11.89 -31.52
C TYR A 505 -36.85 -12.16 -32.74
N MET A 506 -36.84 -11.24 -33.71
CA MET A 506 -37.62 -11.36 -34.95
C MET A 506 -37.28 -12.63 -35.74
N PHE A 507 -36.01 -13.09 -35.70
CA PHE A 507 -35.59 -14.32 -36.35
C PHE A 507 -36.24 -15.57 -35.71
N TYR A 508 -36.33 -15.61 -34.38
CA TYR A 508 -36.84 -16.77 -33.67
C TYR A 508 -38.36 -16.83 -33.57
N VAL A 509 -39.03 -15.68 -33.42
CA VAL A 509 -40.50 -15.62 -33.38
C VAL A 509 -41.11 -16.14 -34.69
N THR A 510 -40.57 -15.70 -35.83
CA THR A 510 -41.08 -16.07 -37.17
C THR A 510 -40.87 -17.54 -37.54
N ARG A 511 -39.98 -18.25 -36.84
CA ARG A 511 -39.63 -19.66 -37.11
C ARG A 511 -40.04 -20.61 -35.99
N ARG A 512 -40.97 -20.20 -35.12
CA ARG A 512 -41.57 -21.10 -34.13
C ARG A 512 -42.33 -22.18 -34.91
N ARG A 513 -42.01 -23.47 -34.68
CA ARG A 513 -42.85 -24.55 -35.21
C ARG A 513 -44.26 -24.32 -34.64
N LYS A 514 -45.27 -24.29 -35.51
CA LYS A 514 -46.65 -24.48 -35.07
C LYS A 514 -46.77 -25.81 -34.36
#